data_AF-A0A3S4NWA9-F1
#
_entry.id   AF-A0A3S4NWA9-F1
#
_cell.length_a   1.000
_cell.length_b   1.000
_cell.length_c   1.000
_cell.angle_alpha   90.00
_cell.angle_beta   90.00
_cell.angle_gamma   90.00
#
_symmetry.space_group_name_H-M   'P 1'
#
loop_
_entity.id
_entity.type
_entity.pdbx_description
1 polymer ?
#
loop_
_entity_poly.entity_id
_entity_poly.type
_entity_poly.pdbx_seq_one_letter_code
_entity_poly.pdbx_strand_id
1 'polypeptide(L)'
;MNQDPAEDDITDTDDGDTRISAGAFWPDIVLRELRLAVRLPGRVTTSRLLHTATGPWLTLPANWKRGSRNSRRLAIRRWPMFRHPVINGESVNLWHWRNAVYTATRALILERTAMRTQRTRAIAGRTHWIYRHRICGAM
;
A
#
# COMPACT_ATOMS: atom_id res chain seq x y z
N MET A 1 6.67 -15.25 39.30
CA MET A 1 6.43 -15.80 37.95
C MET A 1 6.90 -14.78 36.93
N ASN A 2 7.69 -15.25 35.98
CA ASN A 2 8.33 -14.46 34.93
C ASN A 2 7.28 -13.73 34.08
N GLN A 3 7.56 -12.48 33.72
CA GLN A 3 6.84 -11.80 32.66
C GLN A 3 7.28 -12.41 31.33
N ASP A 4 6.37 -13.09 30.64
CA ASP A 4 6.59 -13.50 29.25
C ASP A 4 6.75 -12.24 28.38
N PRO A 5 7.68 -12.22 27.41
CA PRO A 5 7.84 -11.06 26.57
C PRO A 5 6.64 -10.99 25.60
N ALA A 6 5.74 -10.03 25.81
CA ALA A 6 4.75 -9.62 24.82
C ALA A 6 5.33 -8.50 23.93
N GLU A 7 6.50 -8.73 23.34
CA GLU A 7 7.13 -7.80 22.39
C GLU A 7 7.50 -8.57 21.11
N ASP A 8 6.92 -8.15 19.98
CA ASP A 8 7.38 -8.42 18.61
C ASP A 8 7.07 -9.76 17.91
N ASP A 9 5.93 -10.42 18.18
CA ASP A 9 5.40 -11.38 17.19
C ASP A 9 4.66 -10.65 16.06
N ILE A 10 5.41 -10.09 15.12
CA ILE A 10 4.86 -9.67 13.81
C ILE A 10 4.99 -10.85 12.85
N THR A 11 4.21 -11.90 13.06
CA THR A 11 4.17 -13.09 12.18
C THR A 11 3.61 -12.78 10.79
N ASP A 12 2.80 -11.72 10.65
CA ASP A 12 2.15 -11.31 9.40
C ASP A 12 3.01 -10.33 8.57
N THR A 13 4.33 -10.50 8.51
CA THR A 13 5.22 -9.75 7.59
C THR A 13 5.84 -10.66 6.53
N ASP A 14 5.39 -11.90 6.39
CA ASP A 14 5.70 -12.72 5.21
C ASP A 14 4.62 -12.53 4.14
N ASP A 15 4.98 -11.87 3.03
CA ASP A 15 4.07 -11.71 1.90
C ASP A 15 3.83 -13.04 1.16
N GLY A 16 4.74 -14.01 1.31
CA GLY A 16 4.74 -15.25 0.54
C GLY A 16 4.55 -14.98 -0.96
N ASP A 17 3.66 -15.76 -1.58
CA ASP A 17 3.26 -15.59 -2.98
C ASP A 17 1.90 -14.89 -3.14
N THR A 18 1.49 -14.14 -2.11
CA THR A 18 0.24 -13.39 -2.09
C THR A 18 0.24 -12.37 -3.23
N ARG A 19 -0.85 -12.37 -3.99
CA ARG A 19 -1.02 -11.50 -5.16
C ARG A 19 -2.40 -10.88 -5.21
N ILE A 20 -2.46 -9.70 -5.80
CA ILE A 20 -3.70 -9.01 -6.15
C ILE A 20 -3.98 -9.26 -7.62
N SER A 21 -5.12 -9.87 -7.89
CA SER A 21 -5.63 -10.07 -9.25
C SER A 21 -6.84 -9.17 -9.49
N ALA A 22 -6.72 -8.22 -10.42
CA ALA A 22 -7.81 -7.30 -10.74
C ALA A 22 -8.52 -7.71 -12.04
N GLY A 23 -9.08 -8.91 -12.02
CA GLY A 23 -9.77 -9.50 -13.16
C GLY A 23 -8.85 -9.80 -14.35
N ALA A 24 -9.44 -10.32 -15.43
CA ALA A 24 -8.68 -10.90 -16.54
C ALA A 24 -7.96 -9.90 -17.47
N PHE A 25 -8.02 -8.59 -17.20
CA PHE A 25 -7.41 -7.54 -18.06
C PHE A 25 -6.25 -6.80 -17.40
N TRP A 26 -6.02 -6.94 -16.10
CA TRP A 26 -4.88 -6.31 -15.44
C TRP A 26 -3.93 -7.37 -14.91
N PRO A 27 -2.61 -7.19 -15.04
CA PRO A 27 -1.67 -8.20 -14.57
C PRO A 27 -1.69 -8.24 -13.05
N ASP A 28 -1.34 -9.41 -12.52
CA ASP A 28 -1.25 -9.62 -11.09
C ASP A 28 -0.14 -8.75 -10.48
N ILE A 29 -0.38 -8.28 -9.25
CA ILE A 29 0.60 -7.58 -8.43
C ILE A 29 1.00 -8.49 -7.28
N VAL A 30 2.28 -8.88 -7.22
CA VAL A 30 2.84 -9.67 -6.12
C VAL A 30 3.20 -8.76 -4.95
N LEU A 31 2.71 -9.07 -3.75
CA LEU A 31 2.91 -8.21 -2.58
C LEU A 31 4.37 -8.10 -2.16
N ARG A 32 5.12 -9.20 -2.28
CA ARG A 32 6.57 -9.23 -1.99
C ARG A 32 7.35 -8.27 -2.88
N GLU A 33 7.08 -8.27 -4.19
CA GLU A 33 7.71 -7.36 -5.15
C GLU A 33 7.37 -5.89 -4.83
N LEU A 34 6.10 -5.64 -4.51
CA LEU A 34 5.63 -4.31 -4.11
C LEU A 34 6.38 -3.84 -2.87
N ARG A 35 6.44 -4.65 -1.80
CA ARG A 35 7.10 -4.29 -0.53
C ARG A 35 8.57 -3.94 -0.74
N LEU A 36 9.27 -4.71 -1.57
CA LEU A 36 10.68 -4.48 -1.91
C LEU A 36 10.85 -3.18 -2.73
N ALA A 37 10.02 -2.98 -3.76
CA ALA A 37 10.12 -1.83 -4.65
C ALA A 37 9.91 -0.49 -3.94
N VAL A 38 8.98 -0.44 -2.98
CA VAL A 38 8.63 0.81 -2.27
C VAL A 38 9.27 0.97 -0.89
N ARG A 39 10.08 -0.01 -0.46
CA ARG A 39 10.78 -0.03 0.83
C ARG A 39 9.84 0.26 2.00
N LEU A 40 8.82 -0.56 2.16
CA LEU A 40 7.87 -0.36 3.25
C LEU A 40 8.49 -0.69 4.61
N PRO A 41 8.15 0.05 5.67
CA PRO A 41 8.60 -0.27 7.01
C PRO A 41 8.06 -1.63 7.46
N GLY A 42 8.88 -2.44 8.13
CA GLY A 42 8.56 -3.82 8.57
C GLY A 42 7.39 -3.96 9.55
N ARG A 43 6.74 -2.86 9.94
CA ARG A 43 5.50 -2.85 10.73
C ARG A 43 4.22 -2.91 9.89
N VAL A 44 4.33 -2.87 8.55
CA VAL A 44 3.18 -3.03 7.66
C VAL A 44 2.94 -4.51 7.43
N THR A 45 1.94 -5.05 8.11
CA THR A 45 1.57 -6.47 7.95
C THR A 45 1.06 -6.77 6.53
N THR A 46 1.20 -8.00 6.07
CA THR A 46 0.80 -8.46 4.75
C THR A 46 -0.71 -8.32 4.53
N SER A 47 -1.53 -8.59 5.55
CA SER A 47 -2.98 -8.31 5.49
C SER A 47 -3.29 -6.82 5.26
N ARG A 48 -2.57 -5.94 5.96
CA ARG A 48 -2.73 -4.48 5.79
C ARG A 48 -2.21 -4.02 4.43
N LEU A 49 -1.12 -4.63 3.96
CA LEU A 49 -0.56 -4.34 2.65
C LEU A 49 -1.53 -4.72 1.54
N LEU A 50 -2.07 -5.94 1.57
CA LEU A 50 -3.08 -6.45 0.64
C LEU A 50 -4.28 -5.51 0.57
N HIS A 51 -4.85 -5.16 1.73
CA HIS A 51 -5.99 -4.26 1.80
C HIS A 51 -5.68 -2.88 1.19
N THR A 52 -4.52 -2.30 1.53
CA THR A 52 -4.15 -0.96 1.07
C THR A 52 -3.86 -0.95 -0.42
N ALA A 53 -3.17 -1.97 -0.94
CA ALA A 53 -2.87 -2.13 -2.35
C ALA A 53 -4.11 -2.47 -3.19
N THR A 54 -5.20 -2.93 -2.56
CA THR A 54 -6.52 -3.10 -3.22
C THR A 54 -7.22 -1.75 -3.44
N GLY A 55 -7.00 -0.75 -2.56
CA GLY A 55 -7.63 0.57 -2.62
C GLY A 55 -7.48 1.33 -3.95
N PRO A 56 -6.26 1.46 -4.52
CA PRO A 56 -6.03 2.11 -5.81
C PRO A 56 -6.88 1.54 -6.96
N TRP A 57 -7.22 0.25 -6.91
CA TRP A 57 -8.07 -0.37 -7.93
C TRP A 57 -9.53 0.10 -7.87
N LEU A 58 -10.00 0.38 -6.66
CA LEU A 58 -11.37 0.85 -6.43
C LEU A 58 -11.53 2.29 -6.90
N THR A 59 -10.51 3.12 -6.73
CA THR A 59 -10.53 4.56 -7.11
C THR A 59 -10.34 4.82 -8.60
N LEU A 60 -9.99 3.80 -9.40
CA LEU A 60 -9.90 3.94 -10.86
C LEU A 60 -11.23 4.43 -11.46
N PRO A 61 -11.19 5.45 -12.34
CA PRO A 61 -12.38 6.04 -12.91
C PRO A 61 -13.14 5.04 -13.82
N ALA A 62 -14.47 5.16 -13.84
CA ALA A 62 -15.34 4.18 -14.50
C ALA A 62 -15.12 4.07 -16.02
N ASN A 63 -14.64 5.12 -16.67
CA ASN A 63 -14.28 5.12 -18.09
C ASN A 63 -13.12 4.15 -18.40
N TRP A 64 -12.12 4.08 -17.53
CA TRP A 64 -11.00 3.13 -17.65
C TRP A 64 -11.46 1.69 -17.41
N LYS A 65 -12.33 1.48 -16.42
CA LYS A 65 -12.98 0.17 -16.18
C LYS A 65 -13.82 -0.27 -17.38
N ARG A 66 -14.50 0.66 -18.07
CA ARG A 66 -15.26 0.38 -19.31
C ARG A 66 -14.36 0.10 -20.52
N GLY A 67 -13.30 0.88 -20.72
CA GLY A 67 -12.31 0.66 -21.78
C GLY A 67 -11.70 -0.75 -21.70
N SER A 68 -11.34 -1.19 -20.49
CA SER A 68 -10.85 -2.54 -20.20
C SER A 68 -11.86 -3.66 -20.55
N ARG A 69 -13.16 -3.47 -20.27
CA ARG A 69 -14.21 -4.44 -20.66
C ARG A 69 -14.37 -4.56 -22.17
N ASN A 70 -14.20 -3.47 -22.92
CA ASN A 70 -14.27 -3.50 -24.37
C ASN A 70 -13.06 -4.23 -24.98
N SER A 71 -11.88 -4.10 -24.36
CA SER A 71 -10.67 -4.84 -24.74
C SER A 71 -10.75 -6.35 -24.46
N ARG A 72 -11.63 -6.80 -23.56
CA ARG A 72 -11.90 -8.23 -23.30
C ARG A 72 -12.43 -8.96 -24.55
N ARG A 73 -13.16 -8.27 -25.42
CA ARG A 73 -13.75 -8.85 -26.64
C ARG A 73 -12.75 -8.97 -27.79
N LEU A 74 -11.58 -8.32 -27.68
CA LEU A 74 -10.45 -8.38 -28.61
C LEU A 74 -9.25 -9.15 -28.03
N ALA A 75 -9.48 -10.02 -27.04
CA ALA A 75 -8.44 -10.73 -26.29
C ALA A 75 -7.55 -11.69 -27.12
N ILE A 76 -7.75 -11.80 -28.43
CA ILE A 76 -7.09 -12.81 -29.25
C ILE A 76 -5.74 -12.25 -29.72
N ARG A 77 -4.73 -12.48 -28.85
CA ARG A 77 -3.27 -12.51 -29.06
C ARG A 77 -2.44 -11.79 -27.96
N ARG A 78 -2.97 -11.81 -26.73
CA ARG A 78 -2.26 -11.78 -25.42
C ARG A 78 -1.70 -10.46 -24.89
N TRP A 79 -2.52 -9.41 -24.94
CA TRP A 79 -2.38 -8.11 -24.23
C TRP A 79 -1.45 -7.07 -24.92
N PRO A 80 -2.00 -5.89 -25.31
CA PRO A 80 -1.22 -4.81 -25.90
C PRO A 80 -0.11 -4.27 -25.01
N MET A 81 -0.30 -4.28 -23.68
CA MET A 81 0.71 -3.80 -22.73
C MET A 81 1.98 -4.66 -22.69
N PHE A 82 2.06 -5.81 -23.36
CA PHE A 82 3.32 -6.55 -23.56
C PHE A 82 3.92 -6.35 -24.96
N ARG A 83 3.29 -5.52 -25.82
CA ARG A 83 3.71 -5.27 -27.23
C ARG A 83 4.38 -3.91 -27.45
N HIS A 84 4.86 -3.29 -26.39
CA HIS A 84 5.58 -2.02 -26.43
C HIS A 84 7.07 -2.27 -26.18
N PRO A 85 7.96 -1.28 -26.43
CA PRO A 85 9.39 -1.47 -26.21
C PRO A 85 9.65 -2.18 -24.88
N VAL A 86 10.47 -3.21 -24.97
CA VAL A 86 10.88 -4.02 -23.83
C VAL A 86 12.24 -3.49 -23.41
N ILE A 87 12.36 -3.11 -22.14
CA ILE A 87 13.62 -2.70 -21.52
C ILE A 87 13.94 -3.75 -20.47
N ASN A 88 15.13 -4.35 -20.52
CA ASN A 88 15.56 -5.40 -19.59
C ASN A 88 14.61 -6.63 -19.52
N GLY A 89 13.96 -6.97 -20.63
CA GLY A 89 12.99 -8.07 -20.67
C GLY A 89 11.62 -7.74 -20.08
N GLU A 90 11.40 -6.52 -19.56
CA GLU A 90 10.11 -6.04 -19.07
C GLU A 90 9.48 -5.05 -20.06
N SER A 91 8.18 -5.19 -20.30
CA SER A 91 7.44 -4.21 -21.09
C SER A 91 7.28 -2.90 -20.33
N VAL A 92 7.56 -1.78 -20.98
CA VAL A 92 7.37 -0.42 -20.43
C VAL A 92 5.96 -0.21 -19.86
N ASN A 93 4.92 -0.74 -20.51
CA ASN A 93 3.55 -0.58 -20.02
C ASN A 93 3.27 -1.43 -18.77
N LEU A 94 3.88 -2.62 -18.67
CA LEU A 94 3.81 -3.43 -17.45
C LEU A 94 4.50 -2.71 -16.29
N TRP A 95 5.65 -2.12 -16.57
CA TRP A 95 6.39 -1.32 -15.59
C TRP A 95 5.56 -0.12 -15.11
N HIS A 96 4.98 0.67 -16.02
CA HIS A 96 4.13 1.82 -15.65
C HIS A 96 2.92 1.39 -14.82
N TRP A 97 2.30 0.29 -15.21
CA TRP A 97 1.19 -0.30 -14.48
C TRP A 97 1.58 -0.64 -13.04
N ARG A 98 2.68 -1.39 -12.84
CA ARG A 98 3.20 -1.75 -11.52
C ARG A 98 3.56 -0.51 -10.71
N ASN A 99 4.29 0.42 -11.32
CA ASN A 99 4.74 1.64 -10.66
C ASN A 99 3.57 2.51 -10.19
N ALA A 100 2.47 2.58 -10.96
CA ALA A 100 1.26 3.29 -10.55
C ALA A 100 0.63 2.69 -9.28
N VAL A 101 0.51 1.35 -9.22
CA VAL A 101 -0.01 0.67 -8.01
C VAL A 101 0.94 0.88 -6.83
N TYR A 102 2.24 0.75 -7.06
CA TYR A 102 3.26 0.82 -6.01
C TYR A 102 3.30 2.22 -5.38
N THR A 103 3.36 3.26 -6.21
CA THR A 103 3.39 4.65 -5.75
C THR A 103 2.10 5.04 -5.03
N ALA A 104 0.93 4.66 -5.56
CA ALA A 104 -0.36 4.91 -4.91
C ALA A 104 -0.47 4.19 -3.55
N THR A 105 -0.07 2.93 -3.49
CA THR A 105 -0.07 2.15 -2.24
C THR A 105 0.85 2.79 -1.21
N ARG A 106 2.06 3.19 -1.61
CA ARG A 106 3.02 3.85 -0.73
C ARG A 106 2.48 5.18 -0.21
N ALA A 107 1.85 5.98 -1.06
CA ALA A 107 1.22 7.24 -0.66
C ALA A 107 0.15 7.01 0.42
N LEU A 108 -0.77 6.06 0.21
CA LEU A 108 -1.82 5.73 1.18
C LEU A 108 -1.26 5.25 2.53
N ILE A 109 -0.19 4.43 2.49
CA ILE A 109 0.48 3.97 3.71
C ILE A 109 1.12 5.16 4.45
N LEU A 110 1.83 6.03 3.73
CA LEU A 110 2.52 7.19 4.30
C LEU A 110 1.54 8.24 4.84
N GLU A 111 0.44 8.52 4.15
CA GLU A 111 -0.60 9.42 4.64
C GLU A 111 -1.17 8.92 5.96
N ARG A 112 -1.42 7.61 6.05
CA ARG A 112 -1.95 6.99 7.28
C ARG A 112 -0.96 7.04 8.44
N THR A 113 0.34 6.82 8.19
CA THR A 113 1.37 6.87 9.23
C THR A 113 1.70 8.31 9.64
N ALA A 114 1.82 9.24 8.69
CA ALA A 114 2.03 10.66 8.97
C ALA A 114 0.89 11.24 9.80
N MET A 115 -0.37 10.96 9.43
CA MET A 115 -1.54 11.41 10.18
C MET A 115 -1.57 10.83 11.61
N ARG A 116 -1.14 9.57 11.79
CA ARG A 116 -1.01 8.96 13.12
C ARG A 116 0.04 9.69 13.96
N THR A 117 1.22 9.95 13.42
CA THR A 117 2.29 10.69 14.12
C THR A 117 1.86 12.10 14.50
N GLN A 118 1.13 12.80 13.62
CA GLN A 118 0.63 14.15 13.90
C GLN A 118 -0.45 14.15 14.99
N ARG A 119 -1.36 13.16 15.00
CA ARG A 119 -2.32 12.96 16.09
C ARG A 119 -1.64 12.70 17.43
N THR A 120 -0.65 11.82 17.48
CA THR A 120 0.07 11.50 18.73
C THR A 120 0.83 12.71 19.26
N ARG A 121 1.48 13.49 18.38
CA ARG A 121 2.13 14.76 18.75
C ARG A 121 1.13 15.79 19.29
N ALA A 122 -0.03 15.92 18.67
CA ALA A 122 -1.08 16.83 19.12
C ALA A 122 -1.64 16.44 20.50
N ILE A 123 -1.78 15.14 20.78
CA ILE A 123 -2.21 14.64 22.10
C ILE A 123 -1.11 14.90 23.15
N ALA A 124 0.14 14.55 22.85
CA ALA A 124 1.26 14.77 23.76
C ALA A 124 1.46 16.27 24.11
N GLY A 125 1.38 17.15 23.12
CA GLY A 125 1.43 18.60 23.32
C GLY A 125 0.26 19.12 24.18
N ARG A 126 -0.94 18.55 24.00
CA ARG A 126 -2.13 18.91 24.80
C ARG A 126 -1.99 18.44 26.26
N THR A 127 -1.50 17.23 26.49
CA THR A 127 -1.24 16.71 27.85
C THR A 127 -0.15 17.51 28.56
N HIS A 128 0.93 17.87 27.87
CA HIS A 128 1.99 18.71 28.43
C HIS A 128 1.47 20.12 28.82
N TRP A 129 0.60 20.72 28.00
CA TRP A 129 -0.03 22.01 28.31
C TRP A 129 -0.94 21.93 29.54
N ILE A 130 -1.76 20.88 29.65
CA ILE A 130 -2.64 20.64 30.81
C ILE A 130 -1.81 20.44 32.09
N TYR A 131 -0.73 19.67 32.03
CA TYR A 131 0.13 19.42 33.19
C TYR A 131 0.81 20.70 33.68
N ARG A 132 1.31 21.52 32.75
CA ARG A 132 1.97 22.79 33.05
C ARG A 132 1.01 23.84 33.64
N HIS A 133 -0.23 23.93 33.14
CA HIS A 133 -1.23 24.85 33.70
C HIS A 133 -1.78 24.37 35.06
N ARG A 134 -1.85 23.07 35.31
CA ARG A 134 -2.30 22.54 36.62
C ARG A 134 -1.27 22.73 37.73
N ILE A 135 0.02 22.78 37.39
CA ILE A 135 1.11 23.04 38.35
C ILE A 135 1.25 24.55 38.65
N CYS A 136 1.02 25.43 37.67
CA CYS A 136 1.10 26.88 37.89
C CYS A 136 -0.14 27.52 38.53
N GLY A 137 -1.25 26.79 38.68
CA GLY A 137 -2.50 27.29 39.31
C GLY A 137 -2.69 26.86 40.77
N ALA A 138 -1.70 26.22 41.40
CA ALA A 138 -1.76 25.72 42.77
C ALA A 138 -0.85 26.50 43.75
N MET A 139 -0.41 27.70 43.38
CA MET A 139 0.30 28.65 44.25
C MET A 139 -0.53 29.92 44.43
#